data_AF-A0A930WCG5-F1
#
_entry.id   AF-A0A930WCG5-F1
#
_cell.length_a   1.000
_cell.length_b   1.000
_cell.length_c   1.000
_cell.angle_alpha   90.00
_cell.angle_beta   90.00
_cell.angle_gamma   90.00
#
_symmetry.space_group_name_H-M   'P 1'
#
loop_
_entity.id
_entity.type
_entity.pdbx_description
1 polymer ?
#
loop_
_entity_poly.entity_id
_entity_poly.type
_entity_poly.pdbx_seq_one_letter_code
_entity_poly.pdbx_strand_id
1 'polypeptide(L)' 'MEHFLETDGQYLEDLLYLTRGNQLYTEDGDELYIDPTSQKRTLHNQYEPGFIVARDKSPLELLIENKDLLD' A
#
# COMPACT_ATOMS: atom_id res chain seq x y z
N MET A 1 0.09 25.16 20.22
CA MET A 1 1.21 25.14 19.26
C MET A 1 1.17 23.79 18.57
N GLU A 2 0.43 23.71 17.46
CA GLU A 2 0.36 22.51 16.62
C GLU A 2 0.72 22.95 15.19
N HIS A 3 2.01 23.20 14.97
CA HIS A 3 2.58 23.46 13.64
C HIS A 3 3.52 22.31 13.29
N PHE A 4 2.97 21.12 13.07
CA PHE A 4 3.76 19.95 12.69
C PHE A 4 3.31 19.26 11.40
N LEU A 5 2.32 19.79 10.66
CA LEU A 5 1.69 19.03 9.57
C LEU A 5 1.38 19.81 8.28
N GLU A 6 1.84 21.06 8.11
CA GLU A 6 1.50 21.82 6.89
C GLU A 6 2.56 21.71 5.77
N THR A 7 3.75 21.15 6.06
CA THR A 7 4.83 20.98 5.07
C THR A 7 5.30 19.54 4.88
N ASP A 8 5.05 18.65 5.85
CA ASP A 8 5.46 17.23 5.81
C ASP A 8 4.39 16.29 5.24
N GLY A 9 3.15 16.76 5.05
CA GLY A 9 2.05 15.91 4.55
C GLY A 9 2.31 15.38 3.14
N GLN A 10 2.82 16.23 2.24
CA GLN A 10 3.13 15.84 0.87
C GLN A 10 4.31 14.88 0.81
N TYR A 11 5.39 15.15 1.56
CA TYR A 11 6.56 14.28 1.62
C TYR A 11 6.21 12.92 2.23
N LEU A 12 5.39 12.90 3.28
CA LEU A 12 4.89 11.68 3.89
C LEU A 12 3.98 10.91 2.94
N GLU A 13 3.07 11.57 2.22
CA GLU A 13 2.23 10.92 1.21
C GLU A 13 3.05 10.36 0.04
N ASP A 14 4.07 11.09 -0.41
CA ASP A 14 4.98 10.65 -1.46
C ASP A 14 5.83 9.47 -0.98
N LEU A 15 6.33 9.49 0.27
CA LEU A 15 7.02 8.36 0.87
C LEU A 15 6.09 7.15 1.01
N LEU A 16 4.86 7.37 1.47
CA LEU A 16 3.82 6.34 1.57
C LEU A 16 3.43 5.79 0.19
N TYR A 17 3.47 6.61 -0.86
CA TYR A 17 3.23 6.23 -2.25
C TYR A 17 4.37 5.39 -2.81
N LEU A 18 5.61 5.83 -2.63
CA LEU A 18 6.82 5.11 -3.03
C LEU A 18 7.02 3.79 -2.27
N THR A 19 6.46 3.71 -1.06
CA THR A 19 6.45 2.51 -0.24
C THR A 19 5.16 1.73 -0.38
N ARG A 20 4.26 2.04 -1.34
CA ARG A 20 3.14 1.14 -1.59
C ARG A 20 3.67 -0.14 -2.22
N GLY A 21 3.35 -1.27 -1.60
CA GLY A 21 3.58 -2.61 -2.15
C GLY A 21 3.16 -2.70 -3.61
N ASN A 22 3.89 -3.48 -4.40
CA ASN A 22 3.47 -3.81 -5.75
C ASN A 22 2.05 -4.35 -5.71
N GLN A 23 1.17 -3.69 -6.46
CA GLN A 23 -0.19 -4.16 -6.66
C GLN A 23 -0.14 -5.52 -7.34
N LEU A 24 -0.91 -6.46 -6.82
CA LEU A 24 -1.01 -7.80 -7.36
C LEU A 24 -2.06 -7.83 -8.46
N TYR A 25 -1.77 -8.62 -9.49
CA TYR A 25 -2.65 -8.85 -10.63
C TYR A 25 -2.82 -10.36 -10.86
N THR A 26 -3.90 -10.75 -11.52
CA THR A 26 -4.04 -12.11 -12.08
C THR A 26 -3.10 -12.29 -13.28
N GLU A 27 -2.92 -13.53 -13.74
CA GLU A 27 -2.15 -13.81 -14.96
C GLU A 27 -2.75 -13.15 -16.21
N ASP A 28 -4.06 -12.90 -16.21
CA ASP A 28 -4.80 -12.20 -17.26
C ASP A 28 -4.68 -10.67 -17.17
N GLY A 29 -4.09 -10.14 -16.09
CA GLY A 29 -3.88 -8.72 -15.86
C GLY A 29 -4.99 -8.01 -15.08
N ASP A 30 -5.92 -8.75 -14.48
CA ASP A 30 -6.98 -8.18 -13.63
C ASP A 30 -6.44 -7.82 -12.24
N GLU A 31 -6.90 -6.70 -11.69
CA GLU A 31 -6.50 -6.24 -10.37
C GLU A 31 -7.00 -7.19 -9.27
N LEU A 32 -6.11 -7.52 -8.32
CA LEU A 32 -6.48 -8.28 -7.14
C LEU A 32 -6.80 -7.35 -5.97
N TYR A 33 -7.78 -7.76 -5.16
CA TYR A 33 -8.26 -7.07 -3.97
C TYR A 33 -8.30 -8.03 -2.78
N ILE A 34 -8.19 -7.47 -1.59
CA ILE A 34 -8.26 -8.18 -0.32
C ILE A 34 -9.39 -7.55 0.50
N ASP A 35 -10.21 -8.41 1.11
CA ASP A 35 -11.13 -7.99 2.15
C ASP A 35 -10.37 -7.70 3.45
N PRO A 36 -10.31 -6.43 3.92
CA PRO A 36 -9.62 -6.07 5.15
C PRO A 36 -10.29 -6.66 6.40
N THR A 37 -11.56 -7.08 6.30
CA THR A 37 -12.31 -7.72 7.38
C THR A 37 -12.06 -9.23 7.46
N SER A 38 -11.52 -9.82 6.40
CA SER A 38 -11.20 -11.25 6.34
C SER A 38 -9.85 -11.55 6.97
N GLN A 39 -9.84 -12.33 8.06
CA GLN A 39 -8.62 -12.82 8.71
C GLN A 39 -7.71 -13.63 7.77
N LYS A 40 -8.25 -14.18 6.68
CA LYS A 40 -7.52 -15.05 5.75
C LYS A 40 -6.86 -14.31 4.59
N ARG A 41 -6.96 -12.98 4.51
CA ARG A 41 -6.47 -12.17 3.36
C ARG A 41 -6.82 -12.84 2.02
N THR A 42 -8.08 -13.26 1.87
CA THR A 42 -8.55 -13.88 0.63
C THR A 42 -8.37 -12.89 -0.52
N LEU A 43 -7.81 -13.37 -1.63
CA LEU A 43 -7.64 -12.58 -2.85
C LEU A 43 -8.90 -12.69 -3.71
N HIS A 44 -9.37 -11.54 -4.19
CA HIS A 44 -10.54 -11.39 -5.04
C HIS A 44 -10.15 -10.63 -6.30
N ASN A 45 -10.55 -11.08 -7.47
CA ASN A 45 -10.35 -10.37 -8.74
C ASN A 45 -11.55 -9.50 -9.13
N GLN A 46 -12.56 -9.41 -8.26
CA GLN A 46 -13.72 -8.54 -8.42
C GLN A 46 -13.75 -7.53 -7.28
N TYR A 47 -14.00 -6.27 -7.62
CA TYR A 47 -14.11 -5.21 -6.64
C TYR A 47 -15.45 -5.28 -5.90
N GLU A 48 -15.39 -5.26 -4.57
CA GLU A 48 -16.53 -5.10 -3.66
C GLU A 48 -16.32 -3.85 -2.79
N PRO A 49 -17.38 -3.11 -2.44
CA PRO A 49 -17.28 -1.96 -1.54
C PRO A 49 -16.68 -2.36 -0.19
N GLY A 50 -15.50 -1.80 0.12
CA GLY A 50 -14.74 -2.11 1.33
C GLY A 50 -13.50 -2.96 1.10
N PHE A 51 -13.32 -3.54 -0.08
CA PHE A 51 -12.09 -4.23 -0.43
C PHE A 51 -10.96 -3.23 -0.71
N ILE A 52 -9.74 -3.63 -0.37
CA ILE A 52 -8.52 -2.86 -0.62
C ILE A 52 -7.67 -3.57 -1.68
N VAL A 53 -6.89 -2.81 -2.44
CA VAL A 53 -5.96 -3.39 -3.44
C VAL A 53 -5.01 -4.39 -2.76
N ALA A 54 -4.90 -5.58 -3.34
CA ALA A 54 -3.97 -6.60 -2.91
C ALA A 54 -2.54 -6.15 -3.23
N ARG A 55 -1.67 -6.22 -2.23
CA ARG A 55 -0.27 -5.82 -2.34
C ARG A 55 0.64 -6.89 -1.75
N ASP A 56 1.80 -7.09 -2.38
CA ASP A 56 2.75 -8.12 -1.99
C ASP A 56 3.45 -7.79 -0.67
N LYS A 57 3.94 -6.54 -0.55
CA LYS A 57 4.69 -6.07 0.63
C LYS A 57 3.95 -4.93 1.33
N SER A 58 4.00 -4.92 2.65
CA SER A 58 3.48 -3.79 3.42
C SER A 58 4.37 -2.56 3.22
N PRO A 59 3.82 -1.34 3.42
CA PRO A 59 4.62 -0.13 3.34
C PRO A 59 5.82 -0.12 4.28
N LEU A 60 5.71 -0.72 5.47
CA LEU A 60 6.83 -0.85 6.40
C LEU A 60 7.94 -1.76 5.87
N GLU A 61 7.59 -2.89 5.26
CA GLU A 61 8.57 -3.79 4.65
C GLU A 61 9.30 -3.10 3.50
N LEU A 62 8.59 -2.33 2.68
CA LEU A 62 9.21 -1.54 1.63
C LEU A 62 10.06 -0.38 2.15
N LEU A 63 9.64 0.30 3.22
CA LEU A 63 10.45 1.33 3.87
C LEU A 63 11.78 0.75 4.37
N ILE A 64 11.75 -0.46 4.92
CA ILE A 64 12.95 -1.15 5.39
C ILE A 64 13.85 -1.54 4.21
N GLU A 65 13.28 -2.05 3.12
CA GLU A 65 14.03 -2.44 1.92
C GLU A 65 14.63 -1.25 1.16
N ASN A 66 13.94 -0.11 1.13
CA ASN A 66 14.40 1.09 0.44
C ASN A 66 15.15 2.06 1.37
N LYS A 67 15.43 1.65 2.60
CA LYS A 67 16.11 2.49 3.60
C LYS A 67 17.45 3.02 3.07
N ASP A 68 18.16 2.22 2.30
CA ASP A 68 19.48 2.57 1.74
C ASP A 68 19.39 3.58 0.57
N LEU A 69 18.19 3.83 0.02
CA LEU A 69 17.96 4.86 -1.01
C LEU A 69 17.65 6.25 -0.40
N LEU A 70 17.47 6.31 0.92
CA LEU A 70 17.14 7.53 1.67
C LEU A 70 18.37 8.17 2.35
N ASP A 71 19.55 7.53 2.26
CA ASP A 71 20.85 8.04 2.74
C ASP A 71 21.57 8.92 1.70
#